data_AF-A0A6P6R3S7-F1
#
_entry.id   AF-A0A6P6R3S7-F1
#
_cell.length_a   1.000
_cell.length_b   1.000
_cell.length_c   1.000
_cell.angle_alpha   90.00
_cell.angle_beta   90.00
_cell.angle_gamma   90.00
#
_symmetry.space_group_name_H-M   'P 1'
#
loop_
_entity.id
_entity.type
_entity.pdbx_description
1 polymer ?
#
loop_
_entity_poly.entity_id
_entity_poly.type
_entity_poly.pdbx_seq_one_letter_code
_entity_poly.pdbx_strand_id
1 'polypeptide(L)'
;MAERNALEKLDVGALSLEQQEKLHQFKVKTRIANEKYLRSHPEVEMLLRDFLRDVFLKRPTDIREFAADHFSDPGLPKKIQDQMNIHNK
;
A
#
# COMPACT_ATOMS: atom_id res chain seq x y z
N MET A 1 18.47 -32.55 17.90
CA MET A 1 17.52 -32.09 16.87
C MET A 1 16.09 -31.97 17.46
N ALA A 2 15.89 -31.21 18.54
CA ALA A 2 14.59 -31.13 19.23
C ALA A 2 14.01 -29.71 19.37
N GLU A 3 14.75 -28.66 18.98
CA GLU A 3 14.34 -27.26 19.21
C GLU A 3 13.57 -26.61 18.06
N ARG A 4 13.68 -27.12 16.82
CA ARG A 4 13.02 -26.50 15.66
C ARG A 4 11.49 -26.73 15.62
N ASN A 5 11.01 -27.81 16.21
CA ASN A 5 9.57 -28.16 16.23
C ASN A 5 8.77 -27.45 17.33
N ALA A 6 9.44 -26.78 18.29
CA ALA A 6 8.75 -26.05 19.37
C ALA A 6 8.25 -24.66 18.91
N LEU A 7 8.91 -24.05 17.93
CA LEU A 7 8.53 -22.76 17.35
C LEU A 7 7.37 -22.87 16.35
N GLU A 8 7.21 -24.00 15.65
CA GLU A 8 6.08 -24.24 14.73
C GLU A 8 4.75 -24.48 15.47
N LYS A 9 4.79 -24.78 16.78
CA LYS A 9 3.62 -24.81 17.68
C LYS A 9 3.29 -23.46 18.32
N LEU A 10 3.89 -22.35 17.86
CA LEU A 10 3.40 -20.99 18.13
C LEU A 10 2.24 -20.60 17.18
N ASP A 11 1.61 -21.63 16.62
CA ASP A 11 0.19 -21.91 16.44
C ASP A 11 -0.71 -20.78 15.95
N VAL A 12 -1.53 -21.14 14.98
CA VAL A 12 -2.54 -20.34 14.28
C VAL A 12 -3.68 -19.89 15.23
N GLY A 13 -3.56 -20.19 16.54
CA GLY A 13 -4.35 -19.68 17.67
C GLY A 13 -3.59 -18.77 18.65
N ALA A 14 -2.48 -18.12 18.24
CA ALA A 14 -1.63 -17.27 19.09
C ALA A 14 -2.36 -16.11 19.81
N LEU A 15 -3.54 -15.75 19.35
CA LEU A 15 -4.39 -14.73 19.97
C LEU A 15 -5.60 -15.38 20.64
N SER A 16 -5.86 -15.01 21.90
CA SER A 16 -7.10 -15.34 22.59
C SER A 16 -8.32 -14.80 21.82
N LEU A 17 -9.51 -15.34 22.08
CA LEU A 17 -10.75 -14.87 21.45
C LEU A 17 -10.96 -13.35 21.63
N GLU A 18 -10.63 -12.83 22.81
CA GLU A 18 -10.70 -11.39 23.08
C GLU A 18 -9.69 -10.59 22.24
N GLN A 19 -8.46 -11.11 22.09
CA GLN A 19 -7.43 -10.47 21.26
C GLN A 19 -7.80 -10.51 19.77
N GLN A 20 -8.41 -11.60 19.32
CA GLN A 20 -8.92 -11.73 17.94
C GLN A 20 -10.03 -10.71 17.68
N GLU A 21 -10.99 -10.56 18.60
CA GLU A 21 -12.06 -9.55 18.46
C GLU A 21 -11.49 -8.13 18.47
N LYS A 22 -10.57 -7.82 19.39
CA LYS A 22 -9.88 -6.53 19.41
C LYS A 22 -9.12 -6.26 18.11
N LEU A 23 -8.41 -7.26 17.57
CA LEU A 23 -7.71 -7.16 16.30
C LEU A 23 -8.69 -6.94 15.14
N HIS A 24 -9.82 -7.63 15.13
CA HIS A 24 -10.85 -7.46 14.12
C HIS A 24 -11.40 -6.02 14.13
N GLN A 25 -11.81 -5.52 15.30
CA GLN A 25 -12.29 -4.14 15.46
C GLN A 25 -11.24 -3.11 15.06
N PHE A 26 -9.97 -3.36 15.40
CA PHE A 26 -8.86 -2.52 14.97
C PHE A 26 -8.73 -2.50 13.45
N LYS A 27 -8.68 -3.67 12.80
CA LYS A 27 -8.56 -3.79 11.34
C LYS A 27 -9.72 -3.12 10.61
N VAL A 28 -10.95 -3.24 11.12
CA VAL A 28 -12.13 -2.56 10.56
C VAL A 28 -11.96 -1.03 10.64
N LYS A 29 -11.60 -0.51 11.82
CA LYS A 29 -11.35 0.93 11.99
C LYS A 29 -10.23 1.44 11.09
N THR A 30 -9.13 0.69 10.97
CA THR A 30 -8.01 1.03 10.09
C THR A 30 -8.44 1.03 8.63
N ARG A 31 -9.23 0.05 8.17
CA ARG A 31 -9.75 0.04 6.80
C ARG A 31 -10.60 1.26 6.49
N ILE A 32 -11.51 1.63 7.40
CA ILE A 32 -12.34 2.83 7.25
C ILE A 32 -11.47 4.10 7.19
N ALA A 33 -10.46 4.20 8.07
CA ALA A 33 -9.54 5.34 8.07
C ALA A 33 -8.73 5.42 6.76
N ASN A 34 -8.23 4.30 6.27
CA ASN A 34 -7.50 4.24 5.00
C ASN A 34 -8.39 4.65 3.82
N GLU A 35 -9.63 4.19 3.75
CA GLU A 35 -10.56 4.61 2.69
C GLU A 35 -10.89 6.10 2.77
N LYS A 36 -11.09 6.65 3.96
CA LYS A 36 -11.29 8.10 4.14
C LYS A 36 -10.06 8.88 3.67
N TYR A 37 -8.87 8.42 4.02
CA TYR A 37 -7.62 9.03 3.59
C TYR A 37 -7.50 9.01 2.07
N LEU A 38 -7.69 7.86 1.42
CA LEU A 38 -7.61 7.75 -0.04
C LEU A 38 -8.65 8.63 -0.75
N ARG A 39 -9.88 8.74 -0.21
CA ARG A 39 -10.90 9.64 -0.77
C ARG A 39 -10.54 11.12 -0.63
N SER A 40 -9.83 11.52 0.43
CA SER A 40 -9.45 12.91 0.64
C SER A 40 -8.11 13.29 -0.01
N HIS A 41 -7.36 12.32 -0.53
CA HIS A 41 -6.03 12.51 -1.13
C HIS A 41 -6.00 11.95 -2.57
N PRO A 42 -6.68 12.61 -3.53
CA PRO A 42 -6.74 12.17 -4.92
C PRO A 42 -5.37 12.08 -5.60
N GLU A 43 -4.37 12.83 -5.10
CA GLU A 43 -2.98 12.75 -5.56
C GLU A 43 -2.40 11.34 -5.45
N VAL A 44 -2.82 10.57 -4.44
CA VAL A 44 -2.34 9.19 -4.24
C VAL A 44 -2.89 8.28 -5.33
N GLU A 45 -4.16 8.44 -5.69
CA GLU A 45 -4.79 7.69 -6.79
C GLU A 45 -4.07 7.99 -8.11
N MET A 46 -3.82 9.27 -8.38
CA MET A 46 -3.16 9.71 -9.61
C MET A 46 -1.73 9.15 -9.74
N LEU A 47 -0.98 9.23 -8.65
CA LEU A 47 0.38 8.69 -8.56
C LEU A 47 0.41 7.18 -8.81
N LEU A 48 -0.52 6.42 -8.22
CA LEU A 48 -0.61 4.97 -8.43
C LEU A 48 -1.07 4.62 -9.84
N ARG A 49 -2.05 5.35 -10.39
CA ARG A 49 -2.58 5.15 -11.74
C ARG A 49 -1.50 5.34 -12.79
N ASP A 50 -0.72 6.40 -12.70
CA ASP A 50 0.33 6.71 -13.66
C ASP A 50 1.45 5.67 -13.59
N PHE A 51 1.87 5.28 -12.38
CA PHE A 51 2.83 4.20 -12.19
C PHE A 51 2.35 2.88 -12.79
N LEU A 52 1.11 2.46 -12.50
CA LEU A 52 0.56 1.21 -13.02
C LEU A 52 0.41 1.23 -14.55
N ARG A 53 -0.01 2.37 -15.12
CA ARG A 53 -0.04 2.56 -16.58
C ARG A 53 1.34 2.29 -17.17
N ASP A 54 2.38 2.88 -16.59
CA ASP A 54 3.75 2.73 -17.04
C ASP A 54 4.27 1.30 -16.90
N VAL A 55 3.95 0.61 -15.79
CA VAL A 55 4.27 -0.81 -15.60
C VAL A 55 3.63 -1.67 -16.68
N PHE A 56 2.34 -1.46 -16.98
CA PHE A 56 1.63 -2.25 -18.00
C PHE A 56 2.12 -1.97 -19.42
N LEU A 57 2.53 -0.73 -19.72
CA LEU A 57 3.06 -0.34 -21.02
C LEU A 57 4.49 -0.84 -21.24
N LYS A 58 5.38 -0.61 -20.26
CA LYS A 58 6.82 -0.89 -20.37
C LYS A 58 7.18 -2.32 -20.01
N ARG A 59 6.33 -3.01 -19.24
CA ARG A 59 6.52 -4.40 -18.76
C ARG A 59 7.93 -4.66 -18.24
N PRO A 60 8.38 -3.92 -17.20
CA PRO A 60 9.74 -4.04 -16.69
C PRO A 60 10.03 -5.42 -16.12
N THR A 61 11.27 -5.88 -16.28
CA THR A 61 11.73 -7.17 -15.74
C THR A 61 11.88 -7.14 -14.22
N ASP A 62 12.38 -6.04 -13.65
CA ASP A 62 12.38 -5.80 -12.19
C ASP A 62 11.47 -4.62 -11.86
N ILE A 63 10.31 -4.94 -11.27
CA ILE A 63 9.30 -3.95 -10.86
C ILE A 63 9.80 -3.07 -9.71
N ARG A 64 10.69 -3.57 -8.84
CA ARG A 64 11.16 -2.82 -7.67
C ARG A 64 12.15 -1.74 -8.07
N GLU A 65 13.09 -2.07 -8.96
CA GLU A 65 14.01 -1.09 -9.54
C GLU A 65 13.22 -0.03 -10.33
N PHE A 66 12.26 -0.47 -11.14
CA PHE A 66 11.36 0.45 -11.86
C PHE A 66 10.57 1.38 -10.92
N ALA A 67 10.08 0.86 -9.79
CA ALA A 67 9.40 1.67 -8.78
C ALA A 67 10.36 2.66 -8.10
N ALA A 68 11.59 2.24 -7.78
CA ALA A 68 12.59 3.10 -7.17
C ALA A 68 12.91 4.29 -8.08
N ASP A 69 13.14 4.04 -9.37
CA ASP A 69 13.41 5.10 -10.35
C ASP A 69 12.21 6.03 -10.52
N HIS A 70 11.01 5.46 -10.66
CA HIS A 70 9.79 6.23 -10.87
C HIS A 70 9.45 7.16 -9.68
N PHE A 71 9.51 6.64 -8.45
CA PHE A 71 9.14 7.40 -7.25
C PHE A 71 10.26 8.28 -6.70
N SER A 72 11.50 8.09 -7.15
CA SER A 72 12.62 8.97 -6.80
C SER A 72 12.79 10.16 -7.75
N ASP A 73 11.98 10.26 -8.82
CA ASP A 73 11.99 11.40 -9.74
C ASP A 73 11.66 12.70 -8.99
N PRO A 74 12.60 13.67 -8.87
CA PRO A 74 12.35 14.94 -8.19
C PRO A 74 11.29 15.80 -8.88
N GLY A 75 10.99 15.54 -10.16
CA GLY A 75 9.94 16.19 -10.91
C GLY A 75 8.54 15.61 -10.65
N LEU A 76 8.43 14.43 -10.03
CA LEU A 76 7.16 13.75 -9.81
C LEU A 76 6.16 14.59 -9.01
N PRO A 77 6.51 15.24 -7.88
CA PRO A 77 5.55 16.03 -7.12
C PRO A 77 4.91 17.15 -7.96
N LYS A 78 5.72 17.84 -8.77
CA LYS A 78 5.24 18.91 -9.65
C LYS A 78 4.29 18.37 -10.72
N LYS A 79 4.64 17.23 -11.35
CA LYS A 79 3.78 16.58 -12.35
C LYS A 79 2.41 16.23 -11.77
N ILE A 80 2.37 15.66 -10.57
CA ILE A 80 1.11 15.31 -9.89
C ILE A 80 0.30 16.57 -9.58
N GLN A 81 0.93 17.62 -9.06
CA GLN A 81 0.26 18.89 -8.77
C GLN A 81 -0.34 19.53 -10.03
N ASP A 82 0.40 19.54 -11.13
CA ASP A 82 -0.07 20.07 -12.41
C ASP A 82 -1.28 19.29 -12.92
N GLN A 83 -1.27 17.96 -12.82
CA GLN A 83 -2.41 17.12 -13.19
C GLN A 83 -3.64 17.37 -12.29
N MET A 84 -3.45 17.57 -10.98
CA MET A 84 -4.56 17.87 -10.07
C MET A 84 -5.26 19.18 -10.44
N ASN A 85 -4.49 20.19 -10.81
CA ASN A 85 -5.02 21.49 -11.24
C ASN A 85 -5.85 21.39 -12.53
N ILE A 86 -5.52 20.44 -13.42
CA ILE A 86 -6.28 20.17 -14.65
C ILE A 86 -7.58 19.43 -14.33
N HIS A 87 -7.56 18.47 -13.40
CA HIS A 87 -8.74 17.67 -13.06
C HIS A 87 -9.78 18.44 -12.23
N ASN A 88 -9.36 19.47 -11.48
CA ASN A 88 -10.24 20.31 -10.66
C ASN A 88 -10.83 21.52 -11.40
N LYS A 89 -10.64 21.61 -12.73
CA LYS A 89 -11.13 22.68 -13.60
C LYS A 89 -12.32 22.23 -14.42
#